data_AF-U5Q4N2-F1
#
_entry.id   AF-U5Q4N2-F1
#
_cell.length_a   1.000
_cell.length_b   1.000
_cell.length_c   1.000
_cell.angle_alpha   90.00
_cell.angle_beta   90.00
_cell.angle_gamma   90.00
#
_symmetry.space_group_name_H-M   'P 1'
#
loop_
_entity.id
_entity.type
_entity.pdbx_description
1 polymer ?
#
loop_
_entity_poly.entity_id
_entity_poly.type
_entity_poly.pdbx_seq_one_letter_code
_entity_poly.pdbx_strand_id
1 'polypeptide(L)'
;YDEYALKNGIYENYHHCLIVLDEAYNTFTKTFNDSLGRFLSYHGHFGIDIIFLFQSKRQTNREYLVHTELMYMAQPSGKRLFSSLFKYKVYSTSSNFNYNFIRSENLKFNQKVSDLYSSGSKEIYKSYATKKIIFLLAFIVFSYLLYKFLEPKHEPDQSSIQDTRFVDLNTFDSKTPKTISNSVDNSDINTTIFNSNRIYLKITCFPNGCKFRNYAIDLSLD
;
A
#
# COMPACT_ATOMS: atom_id res chain seq x y z
N TYR A 1 -9.76 -44.33 16.71
CA TYR A 1 -9.54 -43.62 17.98
C TYR A 1 -10.80 -42.87 18.39
N ASP A 2 -11.42 -42.15 17.46
CA ASP A 2 -12.65 -41.37 17.71
C ASP A 2 -13.79 -42.20 18.28
N GLU A 3 -14.11 -43.36 17.69
CA GLU A 3 -15.15 -44.25 18.22
C GLU A 3 -14.85 -44.74 19.64
N TYR A 4 -13.58 -45.01 19.95
CA TYR A 4 -13.13 -45.33 21.30
C TYR A 4 -13.28 -44.12 22.24
N ALA A 5 -12.91 -42.92 21.80
CA ALA A 5 -12.98 -41.72 22.62
C ALA A 5 -14.43 -41.34 22.94
N LEU A 6 -15.32 -41.42 21.96
CA LEU A 6 -16.76 -41.19 22.13
C LEU A 6 -17.38 -42.24 23.06
N LYS A 7 -17.07 -43.52 22.87
CA LYS A 7 -17.58 -44.61 23.70
C LYS A 7 -17.15 -44.51 25.17
N ASN A 8 -15.98 -43.95 25.43
CA ASN A 8 -15.45 -43.77 26.78
C ASN A 8 -15.75 -42.38 27.37
N GLY A 9 -16.60 -41.56 26.74
CA GLY A 9 -17.00 -40.24 27.24
C GLY A 9 -15.85 -39.22 27.29
N ILE A 10 -14.80 -39.40 26.47
CA ILE A 10 -13.67 -38.48 26.47
C ILE A 10 -14.13 -37.13 25.89
N TYR A 11 -13.95 -36.08 26.69
CA TYR A 11 -14.38 -34.70 26.41
C TYR A 11 -15.88 -34.50 26.24
N GLU A 12 -16.73 -35.42 26.70
CA GLU A 12 -18.19 -35.37 26.49
C GLU A 12 -18.81 -34.01 26.87
N ASN A 13 -18.39 -33.42 27.99
CA ASN A 13 -18.87 -32.10 28.43
C ASN A 13 -18.45 -30.92 27.55
N TYR A 14 -17.54 -31.14 26.61
CA TYR A 14 -16.91 -30.11 25.78
C TYR A 14 -17.16 -30.35 24.29
N HIS A 15 -17.93 -31.36 23.88
CA HIS A 15 -18.26 -31.54 22.46
C HIS A 15 -19.01 -30.32 21.92
N HIS A 16 -18.72 -29.93 20.68
CA HIS A 16 -19.35 -28.80 20.01
C HIS A 16 -19.26 -27.46 20.77
N CYS A 17 -18.17 -27.25 21.50
CA CYS A 17 -17.94 -26.00 22.22
C CYS A 17 -16.85 -25.13 21.56
N LEU A 18 -16.91 -23.83 21.84
CA LEU A 18 -15.82 -22.90 21.56
C LEU A 18 -15.02 -22.68 22.83
N ILE A 19 -13.74 -23.03 22.79
CA ILE A 19 -12.79 -22.78 23.87
C ILE A 19 -11.95 -21.56 23.51
N VAL A 20 -12.05 -20.50 24.31
CA VAL A 20 -11.23 -19.29 24.16
C VAL A 20 -10.28 -19.21 25.36
N LEU A 21 -8.97 -19.32 25.10
CA LEU A 21 -7.95 -19.14 26.15
C LEU A 21 -7.27 -17.80 25.96
N ASP A 22 -7.48 -16.92 26.95
CA ASP A 22 -6.63 -15.77 27.15
C ASP A 22 -5.30 -16.17 27.79
N GLU A 23 -4.23 -15.48 27.41
CA GLU A 23 -2.86 -15.79 27.83
C GLU A 23 -2.53 -17.28 27.77
N ALA A 24 -2.79 -17.88 26.60
CA ALA A 24 -2.69 -19.32 26.38
C ALA A 24 -1.29 -19.89 26.67
N TYR A 25 -0.24 -19.05 26.75
CA TYR A 25 1.10 -19.45 27.17
C TYR A 25 1.15 -20.02 28.60
N ASN A 26 0.17 -19.73 29.45
CA ASN A 26 0.08 -20.31 30.80
C ASN A 26 -0.21 -21.81 30.77
N THR A 27 -0.93 -22.28 29.75
CA THR A 27 -1.22 -23.70 29.53
C THR A 27 -0.22 -24.31 28.56
N PHE A 28 -0.01 -23.66 27.41
CA PHE A 28 0.91 -24.07 26.36
C PHE A 28 2.25 -23.36 26.51
N THR A 29 3.04 -23.85 27.48
CA THR A 29 4.36 -23.29 27.80
C THR A 29 5.39 -23.61 26.71
N LYS A 30 6.66 -23.25 26.96
CA LYS A 30 7.80 -23.65 26.09
C LYS A 30 8.11 -25.13 26.15
N THR A 31 7.69 -25.84 27.19
CA THR A 31 7.86 -27.29 27.30
C THR A 31 6.67 -27.98 26.66
N PHE A 32 6.95 -28.93 25.77
CA PHE A 32 5.91 -29.72 25.11
C PHE A 32 5.38 -30.82 26.04
N ASN A 33 4.08 -31.07 25.97
CA ASN A 33 3.35 -32.08 26.69
C ASN A 33 2.52 -32.86 25.68
N ASP A 34 2.78 -34.15 25.57
CA ASP A 34 2.18 -35.03 24.57
C ASP A 34 0.66 -35.11 24.67
N SER A 35 0.10 -35.00 25.88
CA SER A 35 -1.36 -35.06 26.08
C SER A 35 -2.03 -33.81 25.53
N LEU A 36 -1.44 -32.64 25.76
CA LEU A 36 -1.92 -31.38 25.20
C LEU A 36 -1.76 -31.34 23.69
N GLY A 37 -0.61 -31.78 23.15
CA GLY A 37 -0.40 -31.88 21.72
C GLY A 37 -1.39 -32.84 21.05
N ARG A 38 -1.68 -33.99 21.69
CA ARG A 38 -2.70 -34.92 21.20
C ARG A 38 -4.08 -34.30 21.23
N PHE A 39 -4.45 -33.56 22.27
CA PHE A 39 -5.72 -32.83 22.29
C PHE A 39 -5.83 -31.86 21.10
N LEU A 40 -4.80 -31.07 20.81
CA LEU A 40 -4.77 -30.17 19.65
C LEU A 40 -4.77 -30.89 18.29
N SER A 41 -4.40 -32.16 18.25
CA SER A 41 -4.46 -32.94 17.01
C SER A 41 -5.87 -33.47 16.74
N TYR A 42 -6.71 -33.61 17.77
CA TYR A 42 -8.00 -34.31 17.69
C TYR A 42 -9.22 -33.43 18.00
N HIS A 43 -9.05 -32.18 18.46
CA HIS A 43 -10.16 -31.31 18.87
C HIS A 43 -11.29 -31.20 17.82
N GLY A 44 -10.92 -31.12 16.53
CA GLY A 44 -11.88 -30.99 15.43
C GLY A 44 -12.81 -32.22 15.27
N HIS A 45 -12.36 -33.41 15.65
CA HIS A 45 -13.19 -34.62 15.62
C HIS A 45 -14.34 -34.57 16.63
N PHE A 46 -14.21 -33.75 17.68
CA PHE A 46 -15.24 -33.52 18.70
C PHE A 46 -16.04 -32.24 18.45
N GLY A 47 -15.83 -31.60 17.29
CA GLY A 47 -16.43 -30.31 16.97
C GLY A 47 -16.00 -29.19 17.91
N ILE A 48 -14.83 -29.30 18.52
CA ILE A 48 -14.31 -28.28 19.45
C ILE A 48 -13.56 -27.23 18.62
N ASP A 49 -14.01 -25.99 18.69
CA ASP A 49 -13.28 -24.85 18.12
C ASP A 49 -12.41 -24.21 19.20
N ILE A 50 -11.18 -23.81 18.84
CA ILE A 50 -10.22 -23.29 19.81
C ILE A 50 -9.64 -21.96 19.32
N ILE A 51 -9.69 -20.94 20.18
CA ILE A 51 -9.05 -19.64 19.95
C ILE A 51 -8.02 -19.42 21.06
N PHE A 52 -6.76 -19.25 20.64
CA PHE A 52 -5.67 -18.85 21.52
C PHE A 52 -5.34 -17.38 21.37
N LEU A 53 -5.29 -16.67 22.49
CA LEU A 53 -4.75 -15.31 22.57
C LEU A 53 -3.35 -15.37 23.19
N PHE A 54 -2.37 -14.80 22.49
CA PHE A 54 -1.00 -14.72 22.93
C PHE A 54 -0.52 -13.27 22.86
N GLN A 55 0.21 -12.81 23.86
CA GLN A 55 1.05 -11.61 23.73
C GLN A 55 2.15 -11.82 22.68
N SER A 56 2.80 -12.99 22.71
CA SER A 56 3.82 -13.38 21.76
C SER A 56 3.87 -14.89 21.56
N LYS A 57 3.82 -15.34 20.31
CA LYS A 57 3.98 -16.77 19.97
C LYS A 57 5.32 -17.37 20.42
N ARG A 58 6.32 -16.55 20.75
CA ARG A 58 7.63 -17.00 21.26
C ARG A 58 7.57 -17.57 22.69
N GLN A 59 6.48 -17.34 23.40
CA GLN A 59 6.28 -17.84 24.76
C GLN A 59 5.80 -19.30 24.79
N THR A 60 5.41 -19.84 23.64
CA THR A 60 4.84 -21.18 23.49
C THR A 60 5.75 -22.06 22.63
N ASN A 61 5.76 -23.35 22.92
CA ASN A 61 6.49 -24.32 22.10
C ASN A 61 5.97 -24.31 20.65
N ARG A 62 6.88 -24.38 19.68
CA ARG A 62 6.56 -24.37 18.26
C ARG A 62 5.68 -25.56 17.85
N GLU A 63 5.80 -26.70 18.51
CA GLU A 63 5.04 -27.92 18.19
C GLU A 63 3.54 -27.72 18.40
N TYR A 64 3.12 -27.00 19.45
CA TYR A 64 1.70 -26.63 19.62
C TYR A 64 1.20 -25.73 18.49
N LEU A 65 2.05 -24.82 18.02
CA LEU A 65 1.72 -23.86 16.96
C LEU A 65 1.62 -24.49 15.56
N VAL A 66 2.00 -25.76 15.40
CA VAL A 66 1.83 -26.49 14.13
C VAL A 66 0.35 -26.77 13.86
N HIS A 67 -0.46 -26.92 14.91
CA HIS A 67 -1.90 -27.17 14.81
C HIS A 67 -2.73 -25.91 14.48
N THR A 68 -2.08 -24.75 14.29
CA THR A 68 -2.79 -23.50 13.99
C THR A 68 -3.22 -23.44 12.53
N GLU A 69 -4.53 -23.40 12.28
CA GLU A 69 -5.10 -23.21 10.94
C GLU A 69 -5.05 -21.75 10.47
N LEU A 70 -5.37 -20.82 11.37
CA LEU A 70 -5.37 -19.38 11.08
C LEU A 70 -4.68 -18.63 12.21
N MET A 71 -3.81 -17.71 11.83
CA MET A 71 -3.16 -16.81 12.79
C MET A 71 -3.49 -15.36 12.46
N TYR A 72 -4.13 -14.68 13.40
CA TYR A 72 -4.45 -13.26 13.34
C TYR A 72 -3.35 -12.46 14.04
N MET A 73 -2.59 -11.67 13.27
CA MET A 73 -1.54 -10.82 13.82
C MET A 73 -1.98 -9.36 13.82
N ALA A 74 -2.14 -8.78 15.02
CA ALA A 74 -2.47 -7.38 15.19
C ALA A 74 -1.33 -6.46 14.69
N GLN A 75 -1.67 -5.42 13.93
CA GLN A 75 -0.72 -4.38 13.56
C GLN A 75 -0.56 -3.34 14.68
N PRO A 76 0.69 -2.95 15.01
CA PRO A 76 0.94 -1.97 16.05
C PRO A 76 0.29 -0.62 15.71
N SER A 77 -0.19 0.09 16.73
CA SER A 77 -0.85 1.41 16.63
C SER A 77 -0.09 2.42 15.79
N GLY A 78 1.24 2.48 15.91
CA GLY A 78 2.07 3.41 15.15
C GLY A 78 2.04 3.22 13.63
N LYS A 79 1.70 2.01 13.15
CA LYS A 79 1.59 1.71 11.70
C LYS A 79 0.18 1.92 11.15
N ARG A 80 -0.80 2.21 12.00
CA ARG A 80 -2.21 2.37 11.61
C ARG A 80 -2.47 3.82 11.25
N LEU A 81 -3.22 4.09 10.18
CA LEU A 81 -3.64 5.45 9.80
C LEU A 81 -4.79 5.96 10.67
N PHE A 82 -5.66 5.07 11.14
CA PHE A 82 -6.77 5.44 12.02
C PHE A 82 -6.66 4.67 13.32
N SER A 83 -6.75 5.37 14.45
CA SER A 83 -6.64 4.76 15.78
C SER A 83 -7.82 3.87 16.14
N SER A 84 -9.02 4.19 15.62
CA SER A 84 -10.27 3.45 15.83
C SER A 84 -10.41 2.21 14.95
N LEU A 85 -9.52 2.00 13.98
CA LEU A 85 -9.48 0.81 13.14
C LEU A 85 -8.34 -0.09 13.62
N PHE A 86 -8.68 -1.26 14.14
CA PHE A 86 -7.71 -2.32 14.38
C PHE A 86 -7.48 -3.04 13.07
N LYS A 87 -6.21 -3.24 12.72
CA LYS A 87 -5.83 -3.93 11.49
C LYS A 87 -5.12 -5.21 11.85
N TYR A 88 -5.58 -6.32 11.29
CA TYR A 88 -5.02 -7.65 11.49
C TYR A 88 -4.52 -8.18 10.16
N LYS A 89 -3.39 -8.87 10.18
CA LYS A 89 -2.93 -9.71 9.07
C LYS A 89 -3.28 -11.14 9.40
N VAL A 90 -3.96 -11.82 8.48
CA VAL A 90 -4.37 -13.20 8.63
C VAL A 90 -3.41 -14.08 7.83
N TYR A 91 -2.89 -15.12 8.50
CA TYR A 91 -1.98 -16.10 7.92
C TYR A 91 -2.58 -17.50 8.00
N SER A 92 -2.28 -18.35 7.02
CA SER A 92 -2.74 -19.75 6.94
C SER A 92 -2.00 -20.73 7.86
N THR A 93 -0.99 -20.25 8.58
CA THR A 93 -0.22 -21.02 9.56
C THR A 93 0.26 -20.08 10.65
N SER A 94 0.91 -20.63 11.69
CA SER A 94 1.58 -19.83 12.73
C SER A 94 2.81 -19.05 12.25
N SER A 95 3.20 -19.13 10.97
CA SER A 95 4.32 -18.37 10.42
C SER A 95 3.89 -17.12 9.64
N ASN A 96 4.57 -15.99 9.93
CA ASN A 96 4.28 -14.67 9.36
C ASN A 96 4.90 -14.44 7.97
N PHE A 97 5.29 -15.50 7.26
CA PHE A 97 5.89 -15.35 5.94
C PHE A 97 4.85 -14.90 4.90
N ASN A 98 5.31 -14.18 3.88
CA ASN A 98 4.43 -13.62 2.85
C ASN A 98 3.67 -14.70 2.06
N TYR A 99 4.24 -15.90 1.89
CA TYR A 99 3.55 -16.99 1.19
C TYR A 99 2.38 -17.58 1.99
N ASN A 100 2.35 -17.39 3.31
CA ASN A 100 1.22 -17.77 4.16
C ASN A 100 0.21 -16.65 4.35
N PHE A 101 0.47 -15.46 3.81
CA PHE A 101 -0.43 -14.33 3.99
C PHE A 101 -1.71 -14.55 3.18
N ILE A 102 -2.85 -14.48 3.85
CA ILE A 102 -4.16 -14.62 3.23
C ILE A 102 -4.71 -13.25 2.90
N ARG A 103 -4.92 -12.42 3.93
CA ARG A 103 -5.57 -11.12 3.80
C ARG A 103 -5.28 -10.20 4.97
N SER A 104 -5.59 -8.92 4.79
CA SER A 104 -5.67 -7.96 5.89
C SER A 104 -7.13 -7.68 6.23
N GLU A 105 -7.46 -7.76 7.50
CA GLU A 105 -8.79 -7.46 8.01
C GLU A 105 -8.76 -6.19 8.86
N ASN A 106 -9.81 -5.38 8.73
CA ASN A 106 -9.97 -4.16 9.51
C ASN A 106 -11.20 -4.33 10.40
N LEU A 107 -10.98 -4.23 11.71
CA LEU A 107 -12.03 -4.26 12.72
C LEU A 107 -12.22 -2.84 13.25
N LYS A 108 -13.44 -2.30 13.11
CA LYS A 108 -13.80 -1.02 13.73
C LYS A 108 -13.98 -1.25 15.23
N PHE A 109 -13.43 -0.36 16.04
CA PHE A 109 -13.69 -0.35 17.47
C PHE A 109 -15.19 -0.24 17.74
N ASN A 110 -15.71 -1.16 18.57
CA ASN A 110 -17.11 -1.22 18.95
C ASN A 110 -17.21 -1.02 20.47
N GLN A 111 -17.80 0.10 20.87
CA GLN A 111 -17.96 0.44 22.28
C GLN A 111 -18.77 -0.62 23.04
N LYS A 112 -19.84 -1.17 22.43
CA LYS A 112 -20.67 -2.19 23.08
C LYS A 112 -19.88 -3.45 23.43
N VAL A 113 -18.92 -3.83 22.58
CA VAL A 113 -18.02 -4.97 22.83
C VAL A 113 -16.98 -4.59 23.89
N SER A 114 -16.44 -3.38 23.83
CA SER A 114 -15.51 -2.88 24.83
C SER A 114 -16.13 -2.80 26.24
N ASP A 115 -17.42 -2.45 26.34
CA ASP A 115 -18.12 -2.30 27.61
C ASP A 115 -18.38 -3.66 28.29
N LEU A 116 -18.40 -4.76 27.52
CA LEU A 116 -18.46 -6.12 28.07
C LEU A 116 -17.14 -6.53 28.76
N TYR A 117 -16.04 -5.83 28.48
CA TYR A 117 -14.74 -6.06 29.11
C TYR A 117 -14.48 -5.04 30.21
N SER A 118 -14.39 -5.52 31.45
CA SER A 118 -14.16 -4.66 32.63
C SER A 118 -12.72 -4.13 32.76
N SER A 119 -11.79 -4.63 31.93
CA SER A 119 -10.34 -4.51 32.13
C SER A 119 -9.59 -3.85 30.95
N GLY A 120 -10.26 -2.99 30.18
CA GLY A 120 -9.66 -2.25 29.05
C GLY A 120 -9.41 -0.77 29.31
N SER A 121 -8.33 -0.22 28.76
CA SER A 121 -8.18 1.24 28.65
C SER A 121 -9.27 1.80 27.73
N LYS A 122 -10.03 2.77 28.21
CA LYS A 122 -11.02 3.52 27.40
C LYS A 122 -10.37 4.51 26.43
N GLU A 123 -9.04 4.67 26.50
CA GLU A 123 -8.33 5.66 25.72
C GLU A 123 -7.98 5.16 24.32
N ILE A 124 -8.50 5.85 23.31
CA ILE A 124 -8.12 5.63 21.91
C ILE A 124 -6.80 6.34 21.65
N TYR A 125 -5.69 5.62 21.70
CA TYR A 125 -4.36 6.15 21.40
C TYR A 125 -4.28 6.70 19.96
N LYS A 126 -3.97 7.99 19.81
CA LYS A 126 -3.84 8.65 18.49
C LYS A 126 -2.74 7.99 17.65
N SER A 127 -2.96 7.90 16.34
CA SER A 127 -1.95 7.38 15.41
C SER A 127 -0.72 8.29 15.39
N TYR A 128 0.47 7.66 15.40
CA TYR A 128 1.73 8.36 15.19
C TYR A 128 1.92 8.77 13.72
N ALA A 129 1.48 7.90 12.78
CA ALA A 129 1.61 8.12 11.35
C ALA A 129 0.79 9.32 10.85
N THR A 130 -0.40 9.56 11.42
CA THR A 130 -1.27 10.68 11.01
C THR A 130 -0.61 12.03 11.21
N LYS A 131 0.12 12.23 12.33
CA LYS A 131 0.80 13.49 12.61
C LYS A 131 1.85 13.83 11.55
N LYS A 132 2.59 12.82 11.07
CA LYS A 132 3.62 12.99 10.04
C LYS A 132 3.02 13.28 8.67
N ILE A 133 1.92 12.62 8.32
CA ILE A 133 1.22 12.85 7.04
C ILE A 133 0.63 14.27 6.98
N ILE A 134 -0.02 14.73 8.05
CA ILE A 134 -0.59 16.08 8.11
C ILE A 134 0.51 17.15 7.95
N PHE A 135 1.65 16.96 8.62
CA PHE A 135 2.79 17.87 8.49
C PHE A 135 3.35 17.91 7.06
N LEU A 136 3.49 16.76 6.40
CA LEU A 136 3.96 16.68 5.02
C LEU A 136 2.99 17.37 4.05
N LEU A 137 1.68 17.19 4.25
CA LEU A 137 0.65 17.83 3.44
C LEU A 137 0.66 19.36 3.63
N ALA A 138 0.81 19.83 4.88
CA ALA A 138 0.97 21.25 5.18
C ALA A 138 2.23 21.84 4.52
N PHE A 139 3.34 21.10 4.51
CA PHE A 139 4.57 21.53 3.86
C PHE A 139 4.38 21.69 2.34
N ILE A 140 3.74 20.72 1.68
CA ILE A 140 3.46 20.80 0.23
C ILE A 140 2.58 22.02 -0.10
N VAL A 141 1.51 22.25 0.67
CA VAL A 141 0.62 23.40 0.48
C VAL A 141 1.37 24.70 0.72
N PHE A 142 2.19 24.78 1.77
CA PHE A 142 3.00 25.95 2.06
C PHE A 142 4.01 26.25 0.94
N SER A 143 4.70 25.22 0.43
CA SER A 143 5.61 25.37 -0.72
C SER A 143 4.87 25.84 -1.98
N TYR A 144 3.66 25.34 -2.23
CA TYR A 144 2.83 25.79 -3.35
C TYR A 144 2.41 27.27 -3.21
N LEU A 145 1.99 27.68 -2.00
CA LEU A 145 1.63 29.08 -1.73
C LEU A 145 2.84 30.00 -1.85
N LEU A 146 4.01 29.59 -1.37
CA LEU A 146 5.26 30.33 -1.57
C LEU A 146 5.62 30.47 -3.05
N TYR A 147 5.49 29.39 -3.81
CA TYR A 147 5.70 29.43 -5.26
C TYR A 147 4.75 30.42 -5.94
N LYS A 148 3.46 30.38 -5.62
CA LYS A 148 2.43 31.32 -6.11
C LYS A 148 2.68 32.77 -5.69
N PHE A 149 3.25 32.98 -4.51
CA PHE A 149 3.56 34.32 -4.00
C PHE A 149 4.82 34.91 -4.65
N LEU A 150 5.81 34.06 -4.95
CA LEU A 150 7.05 34.44 -5.65
C LEU A 150 6.89 34.47 -7.17
N GLU A 151 5.78 33.96 -7.71
CA GLU A 151 5.42 34.08 -9.11
C GLU A 151 5.28 35.59 -9.44
N PRO A 152 6.15 36.15 -10.30
CA PRO A 152 6.08 37.57 -10.61
C PRO A 152 4.72 37.88 -11.24
N LYS A 153 4.03 38.90 -10.73
CA LYS A 153 2.80 39.40 -11.33
C LYS A 153 3.16 39.93 -12.72
N HIS A 154 2.78 39.22 -13.78
CA HIS A 154 2.72 39.83 -15.10
C HIS A 154 1.65 40.91 -15.07
N GLU A 155 2.05 42.17 -15.27
CA GLU A 155 1.12 43.25 -15.56
C GLU A 155 0.28 42.86 -16.79
N PRO A 156 -1.03 43.19 -16.81
CA PRO A 156 -1.81 43.00 -18.01
C PRO A 156 -1.25 43.96 -19.06
N ASP A 157 -0.66 43.42 -20.12
CA ASP A 157 -0.16 44.21 -21.24
C ASP A 157 -1.29 45.10 -21.77
N GLN A 158 -1.21 46.39 -21.45
CA GLN A 158 -2.01 47.42 -22.11
C GLN A 158 -1.50 47.53 -23.54
N SER A 159 -2.39 47.15 -24.45
CA SER A 159 -2.27 47.34 -25.89
C SER A 159 -1.74 48.73 -26.27
N SER A 160 -0.55 48.78 -26.85
CA SER A 160 -0.25 49.75 -27.91
C SER A 160 0.45 49.03 -29.05
N ILE A 161 -0.23 49.04 -30.20
CA ILE A 161 0.18 48.45 -31.47
C ILE A 161 1.18 49.41 -32.11
N GLN A 162 2.38 48.92 -32.47
CA GLN A 162 2.92 48.81 -33.84
C GLN A 162 4.07 47.79 -33.75
N ASP A 163 4.04 46.66 -34.43
CA ASP A 163 4.24 46.67 -35.86
C ASP A 163 3.48 45.55 -36.58
N THR A 164 3.08 45.91 -37.79
CA THR A 164 2.30 45.12 -38.74
C THR A 164 2.89 43.73 -39.00
N ARG A 165 2.03 42.70 -39.05
CA ARG A 165 1.71 41.96 -40.30
C ARG A 165 0.85 40.71 -40.04
N PHE A 166 -0.39 40.82 -40.50
CA PHE A 166 -1.27 39.80 -41.13
C PHE A 166 -1.55 38.52 -40.32
N VAL A 167 -2.70 38.44 -39.66
CA VAL A 167 -4.04 38.03 -40.15
C VAL A 167 -4.21 36.51 -40.23
N ASP A 168 -5.23 36.08 -39.50
CA ASP A 168 -5.77 34.75 -39.29
C ASP A 168 -6.10 33.97 -40.57
N LEU A 169 -6.34 32.67 -40.35
CA LEU A 169 -7.56 31.92 -40.72
C LEU A 169 -7.14 30.47 -41.06
N ASN A 170 -7.40 29.55 -40.14
CA ASN A 170 -8.65 28.79 -40.05
C ASN A 170 -8.71 27.60 -41.03
N THR A 171 -8.71 26.43 -40.39
CA THR A 171 -9.52 25.25 -40.69
C THR A 171 -9.10 24.28 -41.80
N PHE A 172 -9.33 23.02 -41.43
CA PHE A 172 -9.66 21.84 -42.21
C PHE A 172 -8.54 20.95 -42.80
N ASP A 173 -8.46 19.79 -42.14
CA ASP A 173 -8.36 18.44 -42.70
C ASP A 173 -7.08 17.97 -43.41
N SER A 174 -6.43 17.04 -42.70
CA SER A 174 -6.25 15.64 -43.11
C SER A 174 -5.71 15.40 -44.53
N LYS A 175 -4.42 15.04 -44.60
CA LYS A 175 -3.96 13.74 -45.14
C LYS A 175 -2.44 13.52 -44.96
N THR A 176 -2.18 12.33 -44.43
CA THR A 176 -1.00 11.43 -44.41
C THR A 176 0.28 11.73 -45.24
N PRO A 177 1.43 11.17 -44.82
CA PRO A 177 2.76 11.75 -45.00
C PRO A 177 3.53 11.23 -46.23
N LYS A 178 4.55 11.98 -46.67
CA LYS A 178 5.62 11.48 -47.55
C LYS A 178 6.99 11.85 -47.01
N THR A 179 7.79 10.79 -46.81
CA THR A 179 9.19 10.76 -46.41
C THR A 179 10.08 11.41 -47.48
N ILE A 180 11.05 12.22 -47.06
CA ILE A 180 12.12 12.77 -47.92
C ILE A 180 13.47 12.34 -47.36
N SER A 181 14.27 11.71 -48.24
CA SER A 181 15.65 11.27 -48.07
C SER A 181 16.65 12.44 -48.12
N ASN A 182 17.71 12.34 -47.32
CA ASN A 182 18.81 13.29 -47.25
C ASN A 182 19.76 13.18 -48.44
N SER A 183 20.20 14.32 -48.98
CA SER A 183 21.51 14.49 -49.62
C SER A 183 22.03 15.89 -49.31
N VAL A 184 23.23 15.94 -48.75
CA VAL A 184 23.99 17.13 -48.35
C VAL A 184 24.93 17.50 -49.49
N ASP A 185 25.01 18.77 -49.89
CA ASP A 185 26.32 19.41 -50.01
C ASP A 185 26.30 20.95 -50.01
N ASN A 186 27.46 21.46 -49.62
CA ASN A 186 27.83 22.75 -49.07
C ASN A 186 27.70 23.97 -50.01
N SER A 187 27.30 25.11 -49.42
CA SER A 187 27.90 26.42 -49.72
C SER A 187 27.62 27.42 -48.59
N ASP A 188 28.70 27.78 -47.89
CA ASP A 188 29.04 29.09 -47.32
C ASP A 188 28.04 29.85 -46.43
N ILE A 189 28.38 29.72 -45.15
CA ILE A 189 28.27 30.61 -44.00
C ILE A 189 28.23 32.10 -44.38
N ASN A 190 27.06 32.73 -44.22
CA ASN A 190 26.88 33.99 -43.48
C ASN A 190 25.42 34.46 -43.60
N THR A 191 24.66 34.38 -42.51
CA THR A 191 23.64 35.36 -42.08
C THR A 191 22.84 34.81 -40.90
N THR A 192 22.89 35.53 -39.78
CA THR A 192 21.90 35.58 -38.69
C THR A 192 21.19 34.27 -38.33
N ILE A 193 21.74 33.58 -37.32
CA ILE A 193 21.21 32.34 -36.71
C ILE A 193 19.77 32.48 -36.19
N PHE A 194 19.26 33.70 -36.06
CA PHE A 194 17.88 34.01 -35.70
C PHE A 194 17.16 34.68 -36.88
N ASN A 195 16.66 33.85 -37.79
CA ASN A 195 15.71 34.26 -38.80
C ASN A 195 14.31 33.90 -38.27
N SER A 196 13.45 34.92 -38.15
CA SER A 196 12.07 34.80 -37.63
C SER A 196 11.18 33.84 -38.43
N ASN A 197 11.62 33.39 -39.61
CA ASN A 197 10.90 32.47 -40.48
C ASN A 197 11.35 31.00 -40.38
N ARG A 198 12.11 30.62 -39.34
CA ARG A 198 12.44 29.21 -39.09
C ARG A 198 11.68 28.68 -37.88
N ILE A 199 11.07 27.51 -38.02
CA ILE A 199 10.43 26.80 -36.91
C ILE A 199 11.53 26.09 -36.12
N TYR A 200 11.81 26.57 -34.92
CA TYR A 200 12.79 25.96 -34.02
C TYR A 200 12.12 24.86 -33.20
N LEU A 201 12.52 23.59 -33.40
CA LEU A 201 12.13 22.49 -32.53
C LEU A 201 13.18 22.33 -31.41
N LYS A 202 12.75 22.52 -30.17
CA LYS A 202 13.57 22.14 -29.00
C LYS A 202 13.42 20.65 -28.76
N ILE A 203 14.47 19.89 -29.06
CA ILE A 203 14.56 18.46 -28.77
C ILE A 203 15.47 18.30 -27.55
N THR A 204 14.98 17.57 -26.54
CA THR A 204 15.80 17.22 -25.38
C THR A 204 16.20 15.75 -25.50
N CYS A 205 17.50 15.49 -25.59
CA CYS A 205 18.06 14.15 -25.71
C CYS A 205 18.76 13.72 -24.42
N PHE A 206 18.59 12.46 -24.09
CA PHE A 206 19.30 11.73 -23.04
C PHE A 206 20.07 10.57 -23.69
N PRO A 207 21.04 9.94 -23.00
CA PRO A 207 21.86 8.88 -23.57
C PRO A 207 21.07 7.74 -24.25
N ASN A 208 19.86 7.45 -23.75
CA ASN A 208 19.03 6.34 -24.23
C ASN A 208 17.76 6.82 -24.98
N GLY A 209 17.73 8.04 -25.50
CA GLY A 209 16.64 8.50 -26.37
C GLY A 209 16.30 9.99 -26.28
N CYS A 210 15.51 10.46 -27.24
CA CYS A 210 15.09 11.86 -27.35
C CYS A 210 13.57 12.00 -27.23
N LYS A 211 13.09 13.06 -26.56
CA LYS A 211 11.65 13.34 -26.42
C LYS A 211 11.27 14.67 -27.06
N PHE A 212 10.16 14.66 -27.81
CA PHE A 212 9.52 15.86 -28.37
C PHE A 212 7.99 15.77 -28.21
N ARG A 213 7.32 16.88 -27.84
CA ARG A 213 5.89 17.02 -27.54
C ARG A 213 4.99 15.82 -27.95
N ASN A 214 4.60 15.02 -26.96
CA ASN A 214 3.68 13.87 -27.03
C ASN A 214 4.09 12.67 -27.92
N TYR A 215 5.32 12.64 -28.44
CA TYR A 215 5.88 11.49 -29.13
C TYR A 215 7.26 11.14 -28.52
N ALA A 216 7.47 9.86 -28.22
CA ALA A 216 8.77 9.34 -27.82
C ALA A 216 9.34 8.55 -29.00
N ILE A 217 10.54 8.90 -29.44
CA ILE A 217 11.29 8.09 -30.41
C ILE A 217 12.35 7.36 -29.59
N ASP A 218 12.19 6.04 -29.50
CA ASP A 218 13.22 5.17 -28.95
C ASP A 218 14.31 5.00 -30.02
N LEU A 219 15.55 5.26 -29.63
CA LEU A 219 16.72 5.16 -30.53
C LEU A 219 17.58 3.95 -30.18
N SER A 220 17.08 3.01 -29.36
CA SER A 220 17.67 1.68 -29.28
C SER A 220 17.33 0.90 -30.56
N LEU A 221 18.09 1.16 -31.62
CA LEU A 221 18.32 0.19 -32.68
C LEU A 221 19.56 -0.60 -32.29
N ASP A 222 19.32 -1.88 -31.93
CA ASP A 222 20.24 -3.00 -31.76
C ASP A 222 21.58 -2.77 -31.03
#